data_AF-A0A0M4EG05-F1
#
_entry.id   AF-A0A0M4EG05-F1
#
_cell.length_a   1.000
_cell.length_b   1.000
_cell.length_c   1.000
_cell.angle_alpha   90.00
_cell.angle_beta   90.00
_cell.angle_gamma   90.00
#
_symmetry.space_group_name_H-M   'P 1'
#
loop_
_entity.id
_entity.type
_entity.pdbx_description
1 polymer ?
#
loop_
_entity_poly.entity_id
_entity_poly.type
_entity_poly.pdbx_seq_one_letter_code
_entity_poly.pdbx_strand_id
1 'polypeptide(L)'
;MELKFYQRLNGYRPWFPDANFDFCELIRSDYNPLGKIFYASFKKFSNMNHSCPFTDSLIVDNAYADYSTLVLPIFPGHYMFKLVNYFAKKPQLNISVYFSVIEDWKNV
;
A
#
# COMPACT_ATOMS: atom_id res chain seq x y z
N MET A 1 -7.38 7.36 4.88
CA MET A 1 -6.96 6.01 4.47
C MET A 1 -6.38 5.30 5.67
N GLU A 2 -6.69 4.02 5.80
CA GLU A 2 -6.18 3.13 6.83
C GLU A 2 -5.45 1.98 6.15
N LEU A 3 -4.20 1.79 6.57
CA LEU A 3 -3.25 0.84 6.02
C LEU A 3 -2.93 -0.20 7.08
N LYS A 4 -3.12 -1.48 6.75
CA LYS A 4 -2.78 -2.59 7.65
C LYS A 4 -1.96 -3.63 6.93
N PHE A 5 -0.94 -4.12 7.63
CA PHE A 5 -0.05 -5.17 7.15
C PHE A 5 -0.18 -6.39 8.04
N TYR A 6 -0.43 -7.53 7.41
CA TYR A 6 -0.55 -8.82 8.05
C TYR A 6 0.48 -9.78 7.49
N GLN A 7 1.06 -10.59 8.37
CA GLN A 7 1.86 -11.75 7.99
C GLN A 7 1.07 -13.01 8.33
N ARG A 8 1.10 -14.00 7.43
CA ARG A 8 0.45 -15.29 7.63
C ARG A 8 1.43 -16.20 8.39
N LEU A 9 1.07 -16.50 9.62
CA LEU A 9 1.68 -17.51 10.47
C LEU A 9 0.59 -18.55 10.78
N ASN A 10 0.22 -18.73 12.05
CA ASN A 10 -1.02 -19.41 12.45
C ASN A 10 -2.22 -18.46 12.26
N GLY A 11 -2.55 -18.17 11.00
CA GLY A 11 -3.50 -17.13 10.59
C GLY A 11 -2.83 -15.79 10.25
N TYR A 12 -3.61 -14.84 9.71
CA TYR A 12 -3.12 -13.49 9.43
C TYR A 12 -3.04 -12.67 10.72
N ARG A 13 -1.83 -12.34 11.14
CA ARG A 13 -1.56 -11.52 12.33
C ARG A 13 -0.97 -10.18 11.93
N PRO A 14 -1.30 -9.08 12.62
CA PRO A 14 -0.69 -7.77 12.38
C PRO A 14 0.83 -7.89 12.50
N TRP A 15 1.54 -7.51 11.44
CA TRP A 15 3.01 -7.56 11.38
C TRP A 15 3.64 -6.18 11.55
N PHE A 16 2.91 -5.13 11.14
CA PHE A 16 3.36 -3.74 11.19
C PHE A 16 2.28 -2.88 11.86
N PRO A 17 2.65 -1.75 12.50
CA PRO A 17 1.68 -0.81 13.05
C PRO A 17 0.71 -0.31 11.98
N ASP A 18 -0.56 -0.15 12.37
CA ASP A 18 -1.58 0.45 11.52
C ASP A 18 -1.18 1.89 11.17
N ALA A 19 -1.19 2.23 9.88
CA ALA A 19 -0.91 3.59 9.43
C ALA A 19 -2.19 4.26 8.94
N ASN A 20 -2.53 5.38 9.57
CA ASN A 20 -3.66 6.22 9.18
C ASN A 20 -3.13 7.49 8.55
N PHE A 21 -3.61 7.81 7.35
CA PHE A 21 -3.24 9.05 6.67
C PHE A 21 -4.34 9.55 5.75
N ASP A 22 -4.46 10.86 5.63
CA ASP A 22 -5.30 11.48 4.61
C ASP A 22 -4.50 11.51 3.30
N PHE A 23 -5.07 10.95 2.23
CA PHE A 23 -4.38 10.88 0.95
C PHE A 23 -4.11 12.27 0.36
N CYS A 24 -5.06 13.20 0.53
CA CYS A 24 -4.94 14.54 0.00
C CYS A 24 -3.95 15.38 0.78
N GLU A 25 -3.84 15.15 2.09
CA GLU A 25 -2.81 15.78 2.90
C GLU A 25 -1.43 15.21 2.56
N LEU A 26 -1.34 13.89 2.36
CA LEU A 26 -0.08 13.21 2.01
C LEU A 26 0.49 13.68 0.66
N ILE A 27 -0.38 13.96 -0.33
CA ILE A 27 0.06 14.50 -1.64
C ILE A 27 0.61 15.93 -1.49
N ARG A 28 0.09 16.70 -0.54
CA ARG A 28 0.53 18.09 -0.28
C ARG A 28 1.73 18.17 0.67
N SER A 29 1.87 17.20 1.57
CA SER A 29 2.86 17.19 2.64
C SER A 29 3.33 15.77 2.91
N ASP A 30 4.65 15.56 2.87
CA ASP A 30 5.29 14.27 3.11
C ASP A 30 5.35 13.90 4.62
N TYR A 31 4.26 14.08 5.35
CA TYR A 31 4.25 13.95 6.82
C TYR A 31 4.31 12.49 7.30
N ASN A 32 3.86 11.53 6.49
CA ASN A 32 3.84 10.11 6.84
C ASN A 32 4.73 9.29 5.89
N PRO A 33 5.87 8.76 6.35
CA PRO A 33 6.80 8.02 5.50
C PRO A 33 6.21 6.71 4.95
N LEU A 34 5.38 6.00 5.71
CA LEU A 34 4.69 4.80 5.24
C LEU A 34 3.67 5.13 4.14
N GLY A 35 2.93 6.23 4.34
CA GLY A 35 2.03 6.75 3.32
C GLY A 35 2.78 7.11 2.04
N LYS A 36 3.95 7.75 2.16
CA LYS A 36 4.80 8.14 1.01
C LYS A 36 5.30 6.93 0.22
N ILE A 37 5.77 5.89 0.90
CA ILE A 37 6.21 4.63 0.25
C ILE A 37 5.03 4.00 -0.50
N PHE A 38 3.86 3.93 0.15
CA PHE A 38 2.65 3.44 -0.48
C PHE A 38 2.29 4.29 -1.72
N TYR A 39 2.24 5.61 -1.60
CA TYR A 39 1.95 6.49 -2.73
C TYR A 39 2.96 6.33 -3.87
N ALA A 40 4.26 6.29 -3.57
CA ALA A 40 5.32 6.09 -4.57
C ALA A 40 5.17 4.77 -5.33
N SER A 41 4.75 3.71 -4.64
CA SER A 41 4.52 2.39 -5.24
C SER A 41 3.33 2.39 -6.19
N PHE A 42 2.22 3.04 -5.82
CA PHE A 42 0.99 3.04 -6.62
C PHE A 42 0.94 4.15 -7.67
N LYS A 43 1.64 5.28 -7.48
CA LYS A 43 1.65 6.43 -8.39
C LYS A 43 2.10 6.05 -9.81
N LYS A 44 3.02 5.09 -9.95
CA LYS A 44 3.51 4.63 -11.27
C LYS A 44 2.45 3.86 -12.06
N PHE A 45 1.51 3.20 -11.38
CA PHE A 45 0.54 2.28 -11.97
C PHE A 45 -0.89 2.82 -11.96
N SER A 46 -1.06 4.09 -11.59
CA SER A 46 -2.39 4.67 -11.40
C SER A 46 -2.49 6.08 -11.94
N ASN A 47 -3.74 6.50 -12.19
CA ASN A 47 -4.06 7.87 -12.56
C ASN A 47 -4.00 8.85 -11.35
N MET A 48 -3.34 8.48 -10.25
CA MET A 48 -3.25 9.26 -9.01
C MET A 48 -2.22 10.41 -9.04
N ASN A 49 -1.75 10.84 -10.21
CA ASN A 49 -0.76 11.91 -10.37
C ASN A 49 -1.36 13.32 -10.48
N HIS A 50 -2.54 13.56 -9.92
CA HIS A 50 -3.20 14.87 -9.93
C HIS A 50 -3.34 15.43 -8.52
N SER A 51 -3.43 16.76 -8.41
CA SER A 51 -3.72 17.44 -7.15
C SER A 51 -5.17 17.19 -6.75
N CYS A 52 -5.41 16.88 -5.47
CA CYS A 52 -6.77 16.79 -4.93
C CYS A 52 -7.61 18.04 -5.25
N PRO A 53 -8.91 17.89 -5.54
CA PRO A 53 -9.75 16.71 -5.31
C PRO A 53 -9.72 15.66 -6.45
N PHE A 54 -9.83 14.38 -6.07
CA PHE A 54 -10.03 13.26 -7.00
C PHE A 54 -11.48 13.25 -7.46
N THR A 55 -11.74 13.71 -8.68
CA THR A 55 -13.08 13.70 -9.29
C THR A 55 -13.32 12.50 -10.20
N ASP A 56 -12.25 11.94 -10.73
CA ASP A 56 -12.30 10.82 -11.67
C ASP A 56 -12.14 9.47 -10.97
N SER A 57 -12.57 8.41 -11.65
CA SER A 57 -12.41 7.04 -11.14
C SER A 57 -10.93 6.69 -10.98
N LEU A 58 -10.56 6.16 -9.81
CA LEU A 58 -9.21 5.68 -9.56
C LEU A 58 -8.98 4.37 -10.31
N ILE A 59 -8.07 4.39 -11.27
CA ILE A 59 -7.71 3.23 -12.09
C ILE A 59 -6.28 2.83 -11.72
N VAL A 60 -6.10 1.55 -11.41
CA VAL A 60 -4.78 0.93 -11.24
C VAL A 60 -4.66 -0.14 -12.32
N ASP A 61 -3.66 -0.02 -13.18
CA ASP A 61 -3.44 -0.95 -14.29
C ASP A 61 -1.98 -1.44 -14.32
N ASN A 62 -1.82 -2.73 -14.65
CA ASN A 62 -0.51 -3.41 -14.75
C ASN A 62 0.42 -3.19 -13.54
N ALA A 63 -0.12 -3.15 -12.33
CA ALA A 63 0.68 -2.99 -11.12
C ALA A 63 1.53 -4.24 -10.85
N TYR A 64 2.84 -4.05 -10.72
CA TYR A 64 3.78 -5.07 -10.28
C TYR A 64 4.56 -4.60 -9.04
N ALA A 65 4.99 -5.54 -8.21
CA ALA A 65 5.80 -5.24 -7.05
C ALA A 65 7.24 -4.96 -7.49
N ASP A 66 7.65 -3.70 -7.42
CA ASP A 66 9.03 -3.27 -7.68
C ASP A 66 9.80 -3.24 -6.36
N TYR A 67 10.75 -4.18 -6.19
CA TYR A 67 11.58 -4.27 -4.98
C TYR A 67 12.37 -2.99 -4.68
N SER A 68 12.66 -2.16 -5.69
CA SER A 68 13.35 -0.86 -5.48
C SER A 68 12.48 0.17 -4.75
N THR A 69 11.16 -0.01 -4.74
CA THR A 69 10.19 0.86 -4.06
C THR A 69 9.78 0.32 -2.69
N LEU A 70 10.07 -0.95 -2.42
CA LEU A 70 9.87 -1.58 -1.11
C LEU A 70 11.04 -1.20 -0.19
N VAL A 71 10.83 -0.18 0.64
CA VAL A 71 11.83 0.28 1.62
C VAL A 71 11.89 -0.63 2.86
N LEU A 72 11.00 -1.62 2.97
CA LEU A 72 10.93 -2.53 4.12
C LEU A 72 11.66 -3.84 3.81
N PRO A 73 12.49 -4.36 4.74
CA PRO A 73 13.04 -5.71 4.62
C PRO A 73 11.89 -6.72 4.78
N ILE A 74 11.35 -7.19 3.66
CA ILE A 74 10.32 -8.22 3.67
C ILE A 74 11.01 -9.57 3.63
N PHE A 75 10.80 -10.36 4.68
CA PHE A 75 11.31 -11.72 4.76
C PHE A 75 10.50 -12.67 3.87
N PRO A 76 11.06 -13.82 3.48
CA PRO A 76 10.31 -14.86 2.80
C PRO A 76 9.08 -15.28 3.61
N GLY A 77 7.93 -15.38 2.96
CA GLY A 77 6.67 -15.71 3.63
C GLY A 77 5.44 -15.23 2.89
N HIS A 78 4.28 -15.45 3.50
CA HIS A 78 2.99 -15.05 2.96
C HIS A 78 2.46 -13.82 3.71
N TYR A 79 2.02 -12.81 2.97
CA TYR A 79 1.59 -11.53 3.50
C TYR A 79 0.24 -11.13 2.93
N MET A 80 -0.48 -10.32 3.70
CA MET A 80 -1.69 -9.63 3.27
C MET A 80 -1.56 -8.15 3.59
N PHE A 81 -1.81 -7.35 2.58
CA PHE A 81 -1.91 -5.91 2.67
C PHE A 81 -3.38 -5.51 2.55
N LYS A 82 -3.86 -4.68 3.48
CA LYS A 82 -5.23 -4.16 3.47
C LYS A 82 -5.22 -2.64 3.47
N LEU A 83 -5.94 -2.07 2.52
CA LEU A 83 -6.19 -0.64 2.42
C LEU A 83 -7.69 -0.38 2.52
N VAL A 84 -8.08 0.42 3.51
CA VAL A 84 -9.45 0.91 3.64
C VAL A 84 -9.45 2.42 3.42
N ASN A 85 -10.26 2.83 2.46
CA ASN A 85 -10.40 4.19 2.01
C ASN A 85 -11.73 4.75 2.51
N TYR A 86 -11.68 5.88 3.21
CA TYR A 86 -12.86 6.54 3.77
C TYR A 86 -13.08 7.86 3.06
N PHE A 87 -14.28 8.05 2.51
CA PHE A 87 -14.74 9.34 1.99
C PHE A 87 -15.95 9.77 2.81
N ALA A 88 -15.94 11.00 3.33
CA ALA A 88 -16.98 11.51 4.23
C ALA A 88 -17.31 10.53 5.39
N LYS A 89 -16.28 9.94 6.01
CA LYS A 89 -16.37 8.93 7.09
C LYS A 89 -17.09 7.63 6.72
N LYS A 90 -17.36 7.39 5.44
CA LYS A 90 -17.92 6.12 4.93
C LYS A 90 -16.84 5.36 4.17
N PRO A 91 -16.66 4.05 4.41
CA PRO A 91 -15.71 3.25 3.64
C PRO A 91 -16.21 3.18 2.19
N GLN A 92 -15.44 3.72 1.25
CA GLN A 92 -15.78 3.67 -0.19
C GLN A 92 -15.04 2.56 -0.91
N LEU A 93 -13.83 2.27 -0.47
CA LEU A 93 -12.94 1.37 -1.17
C LEU A 93 -12.19 0.50 -0.15
N ASN A 94 -12.25 -0.81 -0.36
CA ASN A 94 -11.58 -1.80 0.45
C ASN A 94 -10.77 -2.70 -0.48
N ILE A 95 -9.46 -2.57 -0.41
CA ILE A 95 -8.52 -3.36 -1.23
C ILE A 95 -7.80 -4.31 -0.29
N SER A 96 -7.82 -5.60 -0.64
CA SER A 96 -7.06 -6.64 0.04
C SER A 96 -6.15 -7.31 -0.98
N VAL A 97 -4.84 -7.15 -0.81
CA VAL A 97 -3.82 -7.72 -1.68
C VAL A 97 -3.11 -8.83 -0.91
N TYR A 98 -3.06 -10.02 -1.50
CA TYR A 98 -2.35 -11.17 -0.96
C TYR A 98 -1.11 -11.42 -1.81
N PHE A 99 0.05 -11.51 -1.17
CA PHE A 99 1.30 -11.75 -1.88
C PHE A 99 2.22 -12.68 -1.08
N SER A 100 3.11 -13.36 -1.80
CA SER A 100 4.09 -14.26 -1.21
C SER A 100 5.48 -13.83 -1.65
N VAL A 101 6.40 -13.72 -0.70
CA VAL A 101 7.81 -13.48 -0.97
C VAL A 101 8.51 -14.82 -0.92
N ILE A 102 9.13 -15.20 -2.03
CA ILE A 102 9.91 -16.43 -2.17
C ILE A 102 11.38 -16.02 -2.20
N GLU A 103 12.21 -16.73 -1.46
CA GLU A 103 13.65 -16.50 -1.47
C GLU A 103 14.25 -17.12 -2.73
N ASP A 104 14.69 -16.28 -3.67
CA ASP A 104 15.46 -16.74 -4.82
C ASP A 104 16.95 -16.85 -4.43
N TRP A 105 17.36 -18.06 -4.06
CA TRP A 105 18.74 -18.43 -3.73
C TRP A 105 19.72 -18.36 -4.91
N LYS A 106 19.31 -17.88 -6.09
CA LYS A 106 20.10 -17.93 -7.33
C LYS A 106 21.05 -16.75 -7.55
N ASN A 107 21.11 -15.76 -6.66
CA ASN A 107 21.96 -14.57 -6.83
C ASN A 107 22.74 -14.22 -5.55
N VAL A 108 23.49 -15.17 -5.00
CA VAL A 108 24.61 -14.92 -4.07
C VAL A 108 25.87 -15.55 -4.63
#